data_AF-A0A924DTM1-F1
#
_entry.id   AF-A0A924DTM1-F1
#
_cell.length_a   1.000
_cell.length_b   1.000
_cell.length_c   1.000
_cell.angle_alpha   90.00
_cell.angle_beta   90.00
_cell.angle_gamma   90.00
#
_symmetry.space_group_name_H-M   'P 1'
#
loop_
_entity.id
_entity.type
_entity.pdbx_description
1 polymer ?
#
loop_
_entity_poly.entity_id
_entity_poly.type
_entity_poly.pdbx_seq_one_letter_code
_entity_poly.pdbx_strand_id
1 'polypeptide(L)'
;MNKVNFALLIFLSIISINISFAKQRSTTPTNKQLQYLLDKAKLETSRGSYDTALKLLIDYRKASSKSKKNPLMSFYVIESIGRIYLRIKQDPDAAIKFFSEALNDTNLTDSEFDIIRAWLGRAKEWKELSMFPKNINDPKKLFELGRKYYEHGINSQKYSMDVSASADFSLASNYLIPFTIHFDSDPNIGEALFMMGEIRRRSWHINDYWVENFYLMEVIRRFPNTELATKAYHALYEDVHFGYTGSSGDNTPESWVELLKEFEILSKIKTPSIPTIIKLN
;
A
#
# COMPACT_ATOMS: atom_id res chain seq x y z
N MET A 1 -44.34 30.76 38.43
CA MET A 1 -45.27 29.82 37.75
C MET A 1 -45.25 30.20 36.28
N ASN A 2 -44.75 29.42 35.32
CA ASN A 2 -44.92 27.98 35.08
C ASN A 2 -43.66 27.35 34.47
N LYS A 3 -43.13 26.31 35.14
CA LYS A 3 -42.19 25.34 34.60
C LYS A 3 -43.00 24.18 34.01
N VAL A 4 -43.49 24.31 32.78
CA VAL A 4 -43.99 23.16 32.00
C VAL A 4 -43.81 23.51 30.52
N ASN A 5 -43.32 22.57 29.71
CA ASN A 5 -43.18 22.61 28.23
C ASN A 5 -41.77 22.87 27.64
N PHE A 6 -40.71 22.26 28.18
CA PHE A 6 -39.47 22.07 27.40
C PHE A 6 -39.02 20.60 27.28
N ALA A 7 -39.52 19.72 28.15
CA ALA A 7 -39.16 18.30 28.15
C ALA A 7 -39.86 17.46 27.06
N LEU A 8 -40.95 17.94 26.44
CA LEU A 8 -41.72 17.16 25.47
C LEU A 8 -41.22 17.29 24.02
N LEU A 9 -40.41 18.30 23.70
CA LEU A 9 -39.87 18.53 22.36
C LEU A 9 -38.53 17.81 22.09
N ILE A 10 -37.84 17.37 23.15
CA ILE A 10 -36.60 16.58 23.03
C ILE A 10 -36.90 15.08 22.90
N PHE A 11 -38.09 14.62 23.32
CA PHE A 11 -38.47 13.20 23.21
C PHE A 11 -38.97 12.80 21.81
N LEU A 12 -39.38 13.75 20.97
CA LEU A 12 -39.85 13.48 19.60
C LEU A 12 -38.76 13.59 18.52
N SER A 13 -37.57 14.10 18.84
CA SER A 13 -36.41 14.08 17.93
C SER A 13 -35.52 12.83 18.10
N ILE A 14 -35.71 12.07 19.18
CA ILE A 14 -34.96 10.82 19.44
C ILE A 14 -35.65 9.59 18.81
N ILE A 15 -36.93 9.69 18.42
CA ILE A 15 -37.68 8.58 17.82
C ILE A 15 -37.51 8.48 16.29
N SER A 16 -36.93 9.49 15.63
CA SER A 16 -36.78 9.51 14.16
C SER A 16 -35.40 9.06 13.64
N ILE A 17 -34.47 8.66 14.50
CA ILE A 17 -33.09 8.28 14.11
C ILE A 17 -32.88 6.76 14.00
N ASN A 18 -33.92 5.93 14.19
CA ASN A 18 -33.75 4.47 14.31
C ASN A 18 -34.17 3.61 13.11
N ILE A 19 -34.40 4.14 11.90
CA ILE A 19 -34.71 3.28 10.74
C ILE A 19 -34.04 3.79 9.45
N SER A 20 -32.71 3.79 9.41
CA SER A 20 -31.97 3.66 8.14
C SER A 20 -30.65 2.89 8.29
N PHE A 21 -30.49 2.15 9.38
CA PHE A 21 -29.47 1.10 9.44
C PHE A 21 -29.95 -0.11 8.64
N ALA A 22 -29.32 -0.25 7.48
CA ALA A 22 -29.11 -1.51 6.78
C ALA A 22 -30.38 -2.33 6.55
N LYS A 23 -31.05 -2.03 5.42
CA LYS A 23 -31.55 -3.11 4.58
C LYS A 23 -30.32 -3.95 4.20
N GLN A 24 -29.95 -4.93 5.06
CA GLN A 24 -28.96 -5.95 4.75
C GLN A 24 -29.46 -6.57 3.45
N ARG A 25 -28.90 -6.12 2.32
CA ARG A 25 -29.10 -6.79 1.04
C ARG A 25 -28.68 -8.23 1.32
N SER A 26 -29.66 -9.14 1.32
CA SER A 26 -29.42 -10.56 1.49
C SER A 26 -28.30 -10.94 0.53
N THR A 27 -27.10 -11.16 1.05
CA THR A 27 -25.97 -11.57 0.22
C THR A 27 -26.37 -12.90 -0.36
N THR A 28 -26.38 -12.98 -1.70
CA THR A 28 -26.67 -14.23 -2.40
C THR A 28 -25.73 -15.31 -1.87
N PRO A 29 -26.15 -16.59 -1.80
CA PRO A 29 -25.30 -17.68 -1.29
C PRO A 29 -23.90 -17.71 -1.91
N THR A 30 -23.79 -17.38 -3.20
CA THR A 30 -22.51 -17.25 -3.93
C THR A 30 -21.57 -16.21 -3.31
N ASN A 31 -22.09 -15.07 -2.87
CA ASN A 31 -21.28 -14.02 -2.24
C ASN A 31 -20.74 -14.46 -0.87
N LYS A 32 -21.51 -15.25 -0.11
CA LYS A 32 -21.05 -15.80 1.19
C LYS A 32 -19.89 -16.78 1.00
N GLN A 33 -19.96 -17.64 -0.02
CA GLN A 33 -18.88 -18.58 -0.31
C GLN A 33 -17.59 -17.87 -0.76
N LEU A 34 -17.71 -16.88 -1.65
CA LEU A 34 -16.56 -16.08 -2.09
C LEU A 34 -15.91 -15.35 -0.90
N GLN A 35 -16.71 -14.71 -0.05
CA GLN A 35 -16.21 -14.04 1.14
C GLN A 35 -15.49 -15.02 2.08
N TYR A 36 -16.08 -16.20 2.32
CA TYR A 36 -15.45 -17.25 3.12
C TYR A 36 -14.07 -17.67 2.59
N LEU A 37 -13.95 -17.90 1.28
CA LEU A 37 -12.67 -18.25 0.65
C LEU A 37 -11.62 -17.16 0.86
N LEU A 38 -12.02 -15.90 0.68
CA LEU A 38 -11.13 -14.75 0.86
C LEU A 38 -10.69 -14.56 2.31
N ASP A 39 -11.63 -14.60 3.26
CA ASP A 39 -11.34 -14.45 4.69
C ASP A 39 -10.42 -15.58 5.18
N LYS A 40 -10.67 -16.81 4.73
CA LYS A 40 -9.81 -17.95 5.05
C LYS A 40 -8.43 -17.79 4.42
N ALA A 41 -8.33 -17.31 3.17
CA ALA A 41 -7.03 -17.06 2.53
C ALA A 41 -6.22 -16.00 3.29
N LYS A 42 -6.87 -14.94 3.77
CA LYS A 42 -6.26 -13.90 4.62
C LYS A 42 -5.73 -14.49 5.93
N LEU A 43 -6.53 -15.29 6.61
CA LEU A 43 -6.14 -15.97 7.84
C LEU A 43 -4.96 -16.93 7.63
N GLU A 44 -4.97 -17.70 6.55
CA GLU A 44 -3.86 -18.61 6.23
C GLU A 44 -2.59 -17.84 5.85
N THR A 45 -2.74 -16.68 5.20
CA THR A 45 -1.61 -15.76 4.92
C THR A 45 -1.00 -15.22 6.21
N SER A 46 -1.83 -14.78 7.18
CA SER A 46 -1.33 -14.26 8.47
C SER A 46 -0.67 -15.35 9.33
N ARG A 47 -1.06 -16.62 9.14
CA ARG A 47 -0.43 -17.79 9.75
C ARG A 47 0.85 -18.25 9.04
N GLY A 48 1.23 -17.63 7.93
CA GLY A 48 2.35 -18.08 7.10
C GLY A 48 2.11 -19.38 6.33
N SER A 49 0.85 -19.86 6.27
CA SER A 49 0.45 -21.07 5.53
C SER A 49 0.19 -20.75 4.06
N TYR A 50 1.23 -20.28 3.37
CA TYR A 50 1.11 -19.66 2.04
C TYR A 50 0.63 -20.61 0.94
N ASP A 51 0.90 -21.91 1.04
CA ASP A 51 0.38 -22.90 0.07
C ASP A 51 -1.14 -23.04 0.17
N THR A 52 -1.66 -23.11 1.39
CA THR A 52 -3.11 -23.15 1.65
C THR A 52 -3.76 -21.84 1.22
N ALA A 53 -3.16 -20.70 1.58
CA ALA A 53 -3.64 -19.38 1.17
C ALA A 53 -3.71 -19.26 -0.37
N LEU A 54 -2.64 -19.65 -1.06
CA LEU A 54 -2.57 -19.63 -2.53
C LEU A 54 -3.68 -20.49 -3.16
N LYS A 55 -3.89 -21.71 -2.65
CA LYS A 55 -4.97 -22.57 -3.11
C LYS A 55 -6.33 -21.89 -2.97
N LEU A 56 -6.62 -21.31 -1.80
CA LEU A 56 -7.89 -20.63 -1.52
C LEU A 56 -8.09 -19.39 -2.42
N LEU A 57 -7.04 -18.63 -2.71
CA LEU A 57 -7.07 -17.49 -3.63
C LEU A 57 -7.36 -17.93 -5.08
N ILE A 58 -6.75 -19.03 -5.52
CA ILE A 58 -7.01 -19.62 -6.85
C ILE A 58 -8.45 -20.12 -6.93
N ASP A 59 -8.95 -20.79 -5.89
CA ASP A 59 -10.34 -21.26 -5.82
C ASP A 59 -11.33 -20.09 -5.83
N TYR A 60 -11.04 -19.02 -5.08
CA TYR A 60 -11.82 -17.78 -5.13
C TYR A 60 -11.91 -17.24 -6.55
N ARG A 61 -10.78 -17.15 -7.27
CA ARG A 61 -10.73 -16.61 -8.63
C ARG A 61 -11.55 -17.45 -9.61
N LYS A 62 -11.43 -18.77 -9.54
CA LYS A 62 -12.20 -19.71 -10.37
C LYS A 62 -13.70 -19.64 -10.10
N ALA A 63 -14.10 -19.42 -8.83
CA ALA A 63 -15.49 -19.26 -8.46
C ALA A 63 -16.04 -17.89 -8.88
N SER A 64 -15.23 -16.84 -8.74
CA SER A 64 -15.64 -15.46 -9.03
C SER A 64 -15.79 -15.20 -10.53
N SER A 65 -15.04 -15.88 -11.40
CA SER A 65 -15.21 -15.78 -12.86
C SER A 65 -16.60 -16.18 -13.37
N LYS A 66 -17.36 -16.96 -12.58
CA LYS A 66 -18.72 -17.42 -12.93
C LYS A 66 -19.84 -16.53 -12.38
N SER A 67 -19.52 -15.43 -11.70
CA SER A 67 -20.49 -14.61 -10.97
C SER A 67 -20.20 -13.12 -11.11
N LYS A 68 -21.15 -12.26 -10.70
CA LYS A 68 -20.93 -10.80 -10.71
C LYS A 68 -19.86 -10.44 -9.66
N LYS A 69 -18.64 -10.19 -10.13
CA LYS A 69 -17.45 -9.93 -9.30
C LYS A 69 -17.56 -8.60 -8.55
N ASN A 70 -16.97 -8.55 -7.35
CA ASN A 70 -16.54 -7.28 -6.75
C ASN A 70 -15.12 -6.97 -7.27
N PRO A 71 -14.94 -5.90 -8.09
CA PRO A 71 -13.65 -5.60 -8.70
C PRO A 71 -12.50 -5.43 -7.69
N LEU A 72 -12.76 -4.77 -6.56
CA LEU A 72 -11.75 -4.53 -5.52
C LEU A 72 -11.19 -5.82 -4.94
N MET A 73 -12.05 -6.81 -4.72
CA MET A 73 -11.63 -8.11 -4.20
C MET A 73 -10.83 -8.91 -5.22
N SER A 74 -11.12 -8.72 -6.51
CA SER A 74 -10.37 -9.39 -7.58
C SER A 74 -8.93 -8.88 -7.67
N PHE A 75 -8.72 -7.57 -7.58
CA PHE A 75 -7.37 -6.98 -7.56
C PHE A 75 -6.55 -7.53 -6.40
N TYR A 76 -7.09 -7.49 -5.18
CA TYR A 76 -6.42 -8.04 -4.00
C TYR A 76 -6.01 -9.49 -4.21
N VAL A 77 -6.89 -10.32 -4.79
CA VAL A 77 -6.61 -11.74 -5.04
C VAL A 77 -5.49 -11.93 -6.05
N ILE A 78 -5.52 -11.21 -7.17
CA ILE A 78 -4.48 -11.26 -8.20
C ILE A 78 -3.12 -10.87 -7.62
N GLU A 79 -3.07 -9.75 -6.89
CA GLU A 79 -1.84 -9.25 -6.26
C GLU A 79 -1.31 -10.20 -5.20
N SER A 80 -2.20 -10.76 -4.37
CA SER A 80 -1.81 -11.73 -3.33
C SER A 80 -1.20 -12.99 -3.95
N ILE A 81 -1.79 -13.49 -5.05
CA ILE A 81 -1.23 -14.62 -5.79
C ILE A 81 0.16 -14.27 -6.36
N GLY A 82 0.29 -13.10 -7.00
CA GLY A 82 1.58 -12.63 -7.54
C GLY A 82 2.66 -12.54 -6.47
N ARG A 83 2.33 -11.96 -5.30
CA ARG A 83 3.23 -11.88 -4.16
C ARG A 83 3.61 -13.24 -3.60
N ILE A 84 2.65 -14.15 -3.44
CA ILE A 84 2.97 -15.48 -2.92
C ILE A 84 3.93 -16.20 -3.88
N TYR A 85 3.63 -16.25 -5.18
CA TYR A 85 4.54 -16.91 -6.11
C TYR A 85 5.91 -16.24 -6.19
N LEU A 86 5.93 -14.93 -6.41
CA LEU A 86 7.16 -14.22 -6.73
C LEU A 86 7.97 -13.89 -5.46
N ARG A 87 7.36 -13.29 -4.43
CA ARG A 87 8.09 -12.87 -3.22
C ARG A 87 8.36 -14.03 -2.25
N ILE A 88 7.32 -14.80 -1.93
CA ILE A 88 7.38 -15.80 -0.85
C ILE A 88 7.99 -17.10 -1.35
N LYS A 89 7.40 -17.68 -2.40
CA LYS A 89 7.85 -18.95 -2.97
C LYS A 89 9.07 -18.80 -3.87
N GLN A 90 9.29 -17.61 -4.44
CA GLN A 90 10.35 -17.33 -5.41
C GLN A 90 10.29 -18.28 -6.62
N ASP A 91 9.08 -18.52 -7.09
CA ASP A 91 8.75 -19.43 -8.18
C ASP A 91 8.16 -18.65 -9.37
N PRO A 92 9.01 -18.04 -10.20
CA PRO A 92 8.55 -17.27 -11.35
C PRO A 92 7.91 -18.16 -12.43
N ASP A 93 8.27 -19.44 -12.52
CA ASP A 93 7.68 -20.37 -13.47
C ASP A 93 6.21 -20.65 -13.16
N ALA A 94 5.89 -20.91 -11.89
CA ALA A 94 4.51 -21.07 -11.47
C ALA A 94 3.70 -19.78 -11.64
N ALA A 95 4.29 -18.61 -11.38
CA ALA A 95 3.65 -17.31 -11.65
C ALA A 95 3.36 -17.12 -13.14
N ILE A 96 4.34 -17.35 -14.01
CA ILE A 96 4.20 -17.23 -15.48
C ILE A 96 3.08 -18.14 -15.96
N LYS A 97 3.08 -19.42 -15.53
CA LYS A 97 2.04 -20.37 -15.89
C LYS A 97 0.66 -19.87 -15.46
N PHE A 98 0.52 -19.52 -14.19
CA PHE A 98 -0.76 -19.05 -13.64
C PHE A 98 -1.29 -17.80 -14.37
N PHE A 99 -0.45 -16.77 -14.54
CA PHE A 99 -0.91 -15.53 -15.18
C PHE A 99 -1.15 -15.70 -16.68
N SER A 100 -0.40 -16.56 -17.37
CA SER A 100 -0.67 -16.89 -18.77
C SER A 100 -2.00 -17.62 -18.94
N GLU A 101 -2.31 -18.57 -18.05
CA GLU A 101 -3.62 -19.23 -18.02
C GLU A 101 -4.74 -18.24 -17.70
N ALA A 102 -4.51 -17.34 -16.74
CA ALA A 102 -5.49 -16.35 -16.31
C ALA A 102 -5.87 -15.36 -17.43
N LEU A 103 -4.95 -15.02 -18.34
CA LEU A 103 -5.23 -14.16 -19.49
C LEU A 103 -6.21 -14.76 -20.50
N ASN A 104 -6.44 -16.08 -20.46
CA ASN A 104 -7.40 -16.75 -21.32
C ASN A 104 -8.84 -16.72 -20.76
N ASP A 105 -9.05 -16.12 -19.58
CA ASP A 105 -10.40 -15.94 -19.02
C ASP A 105 -11.13 -14.82 -19.78
N THR A 106 -12.19 -15.18 -20.51
CA THR A 106 -12.99 -14.23 -21.29
C THR A 106 -13.82 -13.28 -20.42
N ASN A 107 -13.85 -13.50 -19.10
CA ASN A 107 -14.62 -12.68 -18.14
C ASN A 107 -13.74 -11.68 -17.39
N LEU A 108 -12.52 -11.40 -17.86
CA LEU A 108 -11.68 -10.34 -17.29
C LEU A 108 -12.25 -8.97 -17.63
N THR A 109 -12.22 -8.07 -16.65
CA THR A 109 -12.32 -6.65 -16.95
C THR A 109 -11.00 -6.13 -17.51
N ASP A 110 -11.01 -5.00 -18.22
CA ASP A 110 -9.78 -4.39 -18.75
C ASP A 110 -8.74 -4.16 -17.65
N SER A 111 -9.18 -3.68 -16.49
CA SER A 111 -8.30 -3.48 -15.34
C SER A 111 -7.73 -4.80 -14.78
N GLU A 112 -8.52 -5.88 -14.74
CA GLU A 112 -8.04 -7.22 -14.35
C GLU A 112 -7.01 -7.74 -15.35
N PHE A 113 -7.23 -7.48 -16.63
CA PHE A 113 -6.34 -7.88 -17.70
C PHE A 113 -4.99 -7.14 -17.61
N ASP A 114 -5.01 -5.83 -17.38
CA ASP A 114 -3.81 -5.01 -17.25
C ASP A 114 -2.94 -5.44 -16.06
N ILE A 115 -3.55 -5.66 -14.88
CA ILE A 115 -2.80 -6.10 -13.70
C ILE A 115 -2.20 -7.49 -13.91
N ILE A 116 -2.90 -8.42 -14.55
CA ILE A 116 -2.37 -9.76 -14.86
C ILE A 116 -1.20 -9.66 -15.85
N ARG A 117 -1.32 -8.81 -16.88
CA ARG A 117 -0.23 -8.54 -17.82
C ARG A 117 1.00 -7.96 -17.12
N ALA A 118 0.81 -7.02 -16.21
CA ALA A 118 1.89 -6.44 -15.43
C ALA A 118 2.62 -7.52 -14.62
N TRP A 119 1.88 -8.34 -13.86
CA TRP A 119 2.47 -9.45 -13.11
C TRP A 119 3.16 -10.50 -13.99
N LEU A 120 2.57 -10.85 -15.14
CA LEU A 120 3.18 -11.78 -16.10
C LEU A 120 4.50 -11.24 -16.65
N GLY A 121 4.52 -9.96 -17.05
CA GLY A 121 5.73 -9.30 -17.54
C GLY A 121 6.84 -9.31 -16.48
N ARG A 122 6.49 -8.97 -15.25
CA ARG A 122 7.43 -9.00 -14.12
C ARG A 122 7.93 -10.40 -13.77
N ALA A 123 7.06 -11.41 -13.80
CA ALA A 123 7.47 -12.79 -13.57
C ALA A 123 8.49 -13.28 -14.61
N LYS A 124 8.30 -12.91 -15.89
CA LYS A 124 9.25 -13.21 -16.98
C LYS A 124 10.58 -12.52 -16.78
N GLU A 125 10.57 -11.19 -16.54
CA GLU A 125 11.79 -10.44 -16.29
C GLU A 125 12.54 -11.00 -15.07
N TRP A 126 11.83 -11.32 -13.99
CA TRP A 126 12.48 -11.83 -12.78
C TRP A 126 13.08 -13.22 -12.99
N LYS A 127 12.44 -14.08 -13.78
CA LYS A 127 13.01 -15.37 -14.22
C LYS A 127 14.32 -15.17 -14.97
N GLU A 128 14.34 -14.25 -15.94
CA GLU A 128 15.53 -13.98 -16.75
C GLU A 128 16.70 -13.46 -15.91
N LEU A 129 16.42 -12.58 -14.94
CA LEU A 129 17.45 -12.06 -14.05
C LEU A 129 18.02 -13.13 -13.11
N SER A 130 17.21 -14.11 -12.67
CA SER A 130 17.61 -15.16 -11.72
C SER A 130 18.27 -14.64 -10.42
N MET A 131 18.02 -13.37 -10.08
CA MET A 131 18.60 -12.67 -8.94
C MET A 131 17.53 -12.49 -7.85
N PHE A 132 17.47 -13.45 -6.93
CA PHE A 132 16.59 -13.36 -5.77
C PHE A 132 17.27 -12.54 -4.67
N PRO A 133 16.56 -11.63 -3.97
CA PRO A 133 17.15 -10.78 -2.93
C PRO A 133 17.95 -11.55 -1.88
N LYS A 134 17.47 -12.74 -1.49
CA LYS A 134 18.14 -13.62 -0.52
C LYS A 134 19.54 -14.09 -0.94
N ASN A 135 19.87 -13.98 -2.23
CA ASN A 135 21.14 -14.40 -2.82
C ASN A 135 22.05 -13.20 -3.12
N ILE A 136 21.66 -11.97 -2.76
CA ILE A 136 22.42 -10.75 -3.05
C ILE A 136 22.97 -10.20 -1.73
N ASN A 137 24.29 -10.29 -1.54
CA ASN A 137 24.98 -9.73 -0.38
C ASN A 137 25.55 -8.33 -0.64
N ASP A 138 25.53 -7.86 -1.89
CA ASP A 138 26.02 -6.55 -2.28
C ASP A 138 24.93 -5.48 -2.03
N PRO A 139 25.14 -4.53 -1.08
CA PRO A 139 24.16 -3.49 -0.78
C PRO A 139 23.85 -2.61 -1.99
N LYS A 140 24.86 -2.26 -2.79
CA LYS A 140 24.67 -1.40 -3.96
C LYS A 140 23.75 -2.08 -4.97
N LYS A 141 23.94 -3.39 -5.18
CA LYS A 141 23.12 -4.17 -6.11
C LYS A 141 21.67 -4.33 -5.63
N LEU A 142 21.44 -4.55 -4.33
CA LEU A 142 20.09 -4.56 -3.76
C LEU A 142 19.40 -3.21 -3.96
N PHE A 143 20.09 -2.12 -3.62
CA PHE A 143 19.57 -0.77 -3.78
C PHE A 143 19.24 -0.45 -5.25
N GLU A 144 20.15 -0.69 -6.18
CA GLU A 144 19.93 -0.37 -7.59
C GLU A 144 18.79 -1.19 -8.22
N LEU A 145 18.66 -2.47 -7.87
CA LEU A 145 17.50 -3.27 -8.31
C LEU A 145 16.20 -2.76 -7.71
N GLY A 146 16.20 -2.44 -6.42
CA GLY A 146 15.05 -1.83 -5.74
C GLY A 146 14.61 -0.52 -6.40
N ARG A 147 15.57 0.38 -6.63
CA ARG A 147 15.36 1.66 -7.31
C ARG A 147 14.86 1.47 -8.74
N LYS A 148 15.46 0.59 -9.53
CA LYS A 148 15.02 0.28 -10.90
C LYS A 148 13.54 -0.07 -10.96
N TYR A 149 13.08 -0.99 -10.10
CA TYR A 149 11.67 -1.38 -10.07
C TYR A 149 10.77 -0.27 -9.52
N TYR A 150 11.23 0.49 -8.53
CA TYR A 150 10.50 1.65 -8.03
C TYR A 150 10.26 2.68 -9.14
N GLU A 151 11.31 3.08 -9.86
CA GLU A 151 11.22 4.04 -10.97
C GLU A 151 10.33 3.51 -12.10
N HIS A 152 10.45 2.23 -12.46
CA HIS A 152 9.55 1.61 -13.45
C HIS A 152 8.09 1.68 -13.00
N GLY A 153 7.81 1.39 -11.72
CA GLY A 153 6.48 1.50 -11.13
C GLY A 153 5.94 2.94 -11.18
N ILE A 154 6.74 3.93 -10.79
CA ILE A 154 6.37 5.35 -10.88
C ILE A 154 6.06 5.77 -12.32
N ASN A 155 6.89 5.35 -13.29
CA ASN A 155 6.70 5.68 -14.70
C ASN A 155 5.48 4.97 -15.33
N SER A 156 5.12 3.80 -14.81
CA SER A 156 3.97 3.02 -15.29
C SER A 156 2.66 3.51 -14.66
N GLN A 157 2.72 4.08 -13.46
CA GLN A 157 1.56 4.57 -12.74
C GLN A 157 1.05 5.89 -13.33
N LYS A 158 -0.04 5.85 -14.09
CA LYS A 158 -0.64 7.09 -14.66
C LYS A 158 -1.40 7.91 -13.61
N TYR A 159 -2.01 7.23 -12.64
CA TYR A 159 -2.81 7.82 -11.58
C TYR A 159 -2.53 7.09 -10.26
N SER A 160 -2.71 7.75 -9.12
CA SER A 160 -2.46 7.15 -7.79
C SER A 160 -3.23 5.83 -7.55
N MET A 161 -4.39 5.68 -8.18
CA MET A 161 -5.27 4.50 -8.09
C MET A 161 -4.95 3.42 -9.13
N ASP A 162 -3.99 3.65 -10.02
CA ASP A 162 -3.59 2.71 -11.06
C ASP A 162 -2.82 1.54 -10.44
N VAL A 163 -3.43 0.36 -10.49
CA VAL A 163 -2.91 -0.90 -9.94
C VAL A 163 -1.92 -1.60 -10.87
N SER A 164 -1.69 -1.07 -12.09
CA SER A 164 -0.74 -1.67 -13.04
C SER A 164 0.71 -1.62 -12.51
N ALA A 165 1.03 -0.63 -11.68
CA ALA A 165 2.35 -0.48 -11.05
C ALA A 165 2.55 -1.37 -9.81
N SER A 166 1.50 -2.05 -9.32
CA SER A 166 1.58 -2.86 -8.08
C SER A 166 2.62 -3.97 -8.16
N ALA A 167 2.81 -4.58 -9.33
CA ALA A 167 3.80 -5.63 -9.52
C ALA A 167 5.23 -5.07 -9.36
N ASP A 168 5.51 -3.91 -9.95
CA ASP A 168 6.81 -3.23 -9.84
C ASP A 168 7.09 -2.79 -8.40
N PHE A 169 6.14 -2.15 -7.73
CA PHE A 169 6.30 -1.76 -6.33
C PHE A 169 6.51 -2.96 -5.40
N SER A 170 5.84 -4.08 -5.68
CA SER A 170 6.07 -5.32 -4.95
C SER A 170 7.49 -5.86 -5.17
N LEU A 171 8.02 -5.79 -6.39
CA LEU A 171 9.40 -6.21 -6.67
C LEU A 171 10.40 -5.25 -6.04
N ALA A 172 10.20 -3.94 -6.15
CA ALA A 172 11.03 -2.93 -5.50
C ALA A 172 11.15 -3.21 -4.00
N SER A 173 10.02 -3.44 -3.33
CA SER A 173 9.97 -3.80 -1.90
C SER A 173 10.80 -5.06 -1.57
N ASN A 174 10.82 -6.06 -2.46
CA ASN A 174 11.58 -7.29 -2.22
C ASN A 174 13.09 -7.04 -2.11
N TYR A 175 13.62 -6.01 -2.78
CA TYR A 175 15.03 -5.63 -2.72
C TYR A 175 15.30 -4.55 -1.66
N LEU A 176 14.39 -3.58 -1.51
CA LEU A 176 14.57 -2.46 -0.57
C LEU A 176 14.38 -2.87 0.90
N ILE A 177 13.53 -3.88 1.20
CA ILE A 177 13.37 -4.38 2.57
C ILE A 177 14.69 -4.96 3.13
N PRO A 178 15.32 -5.97 2.51
CA PRO A 178 16.60 -6.46 3.03
C PRO A 178 17.69 -5.37 3.00
N PHE A 179 17.65 -4.44 2.05
CA PHE A 179 18.57 -3.30 2.04
C PHE A 179 18.45 -2.44 3.31
N THR A 180 17.22 -2.01 3.63
CA THR A 180 16.92 -1.15 4.79
C THR A 180 17.15 -1.85 6.13
N ILE A 181 16.99 -3.18 6.20
CA ILE A 181 17.23 -3.96 7.42
C ILE A 181 18.72 -4.20 7.68
N HIS A 182 19.50 -4.51 6.63
CA HIS A 182 20.87 -5.00 6.81
C HIS A 182 21.96 -3.95 6.57
N PHE A 183 21.64 -2.83 5.92
CA PHE A 183 22.62 -1.82 5.50
C PHE A 183 22.22 -0.40 5.95
N ASP A 184 21.85 -0.26 7.21
CA ASP A 184 21.32 0.98 7.77
C ASP A 184 22.32 2.17 7.77
N SER A 185 23.61 1.87 7.65
CA SER A 185 24.69 2.87 7.53
C SER A 185 25.06 3.23 6.09
N ASP A 186 24.43 2.60 5.09
CA ASP A 186 24.73 2.89 3.67
C ASP A 186 24.31 4.32 3.30
N PRO A 187 25.10 5.06 2.49
CA PRO A 187 24.75 6.42 2.07
C PRO A 187 23.37 6.54 1.39
N ASN A 188 22.85 5.46 0.79
CA ASN A 188 21.56 5.47 0.10
C ASN A 188 20.37 5.10 1.01
N ILE A 189 20.59 4.88 2.31
CA ILE A 189 19.52 4.46 3.23
C ILE A 189 18.34 5.44 3.26
N GLY A 190 18.61 6.75 3.22
CA GLY A 190 17.55 7.76 3.17
C GLY A 190 16.65 7.62 1.95
N GLU A 191 17.24 7.43 0.76
CA GLU A 191 16.50 7.28 -0.49
C GLU A 191 15.71 5.96 -0.50
N ALA A 192 16.29 4.87 0.00
CA ALA A 192 15.60 3.60 0.12
C ALA A 192 14.38 3.67 1.06
N LEU A 193 14.51 4.32 2.22
CA LEU A 193 13.39 4.55 3.13
C LEU A 193 12.32 5.42 2.47
N PHE A 194 12.69 6.48 1.76
CA PHE A 194 11.74 7.31 1.03
C PHE A 194 10.94 6.50 -0.01
N MET A 195 11.63 5.68 -0.83
CA MET A 195 10.98 4.80 -1.81
C MET A 195 10.04 3.80 -1.14
N MET A 196 10.43 3.20 -0.01
CA MET A 196 9.58 2.29 0.76
C MET A 196 8.33 3.00 1.30
N GLY A 197 8.47 4.24 1.74
CA GLY A 197 7.35 5.08 2.17
C GLY A 197 6.38 5.38 1.03
N GLU A 198 6.89 5.75 -0.14
CA GLU A 198 6.09 6.01 -1.34
C GLU A 198 5.39 4.76 -1.88
N ILE A 199 6.05 3.59 -1.85
CA ILE A 199 5.45 2.30 -2.19
C ILE A 199 4.29 1.98 -1.24
N ARG A 200 4.46 2.23 0.06
CA ARG A 200 3.42 1.98 1.06
C ARG A 200 2.17 2.81 0.78
N ARG A 201 2.31 4.11 0.50
CA ARG A 201 1.18 5.00 0.13
C ARG A 201 0.37 4.47 -1.05
N ARG A 202 1.06 3.87 -2.03
CA ARG A 202 0.45 3.37 -3.28
C ARG A 202 -0.09 1.94 -3.17
N SER A 203 0.20 1.23 -2.10
CA SER A 203 -0.22 -0.17 -1.87
C SER A 203 -1.50 -0.27 -1.02
N TRP A 204 -2.43 0.66 -1.21
CA TRP A 204 -3.67 0.89 -0.45
C TRP A 204 -4.58 -0.32 -0.17
N HIS A 205 -4.55 -1.37 -1.01
CA HIS A 205 -5.37 -2.58 -0.83
C HIS A 205 -4.85 -3.51 0.29
N ILE A 206 -3.64 -3.27 0.83
CA ILE A 206 -3.09 -3.98 1.98
C ILE A 206 -3.56 -3.26 3.26
N ASN A 207 -4.87 -3.23 3.46
CA ASN A 207 -5.52 -2.35 4.43
C ASN A 207 -5.39 -2.80 5.90
N ASP A 208 -4.48 -3.73 6.21
CA ASP A 208 -4.23 -4.18 7.59
C ASP A 208 -3.41 -3.15 8.40
N TYR A 209 -2.99 -2.03 7.78
CA TYR A 209 -1.94 -1.13 8.30
C TYR A 209 -2.33 0.37 8.26
N TRP A 210 -3.53 0.71 8.72
CA TRP A 210 -4.04 2.09 8.88
C TRP A 210 -3.29 2.96 9.89
N VAL A 211 -2.08 2.60 10.31
CA VAL A 211 -1.34 3.32 11.34
C VAL A 211 0.11 3.48 10.87
N GLU A 212 0.45 4.72 10.54
CA GLU A 212 1.80 5.27 10.45
C GLU A 212 2.69 4.76 9.31
N ASN A 213 2.95 5.62 8.33
CA ASN A 213 3.99 5.42 7.32
C ASN A 213 5.38 5.67 7.93
N PHE A 214 5.83 4.73 8.77
CA PHE A 214 7.07 4.85 9.53
C PHE A 214 8.29 5.16 8.66
N TYR A 215 8.34 4.67 7.41
CA TYR A 215 9.46 4.93 6.51
C TYR A 215 9.64 6.42 6.22
N LEU A 216 8.56 7.14 5.91
CA LEU A 216 8.63 8.59 5.66
C LEU A 216 8.99 9.35 6.94
N MET A 217 8.46 8.92 8.08
CA MET A 217 8.78 9.50 9.39
C MET A 217 10.27 9.34 9.71
N GLU A 218 10.85 8.17 9.43
CA GLU A 218 12.27 7.90 9.64
C GLU A 218 13.17 8.73 8.71
N VAL A 219 12.75 8.98 7.46
CA VAL A 219 13.48 9.89 6.57
C VAL A 219 13.55 11.30 7.18
N ILE A 220 12.43 11.83 7.66
CA ILE A 220 12.38 13.18 8.24
C ILE A 220 13.25 13.27 9.50
N ARG A 221 13.20 12.26 10.37
CA ARG A 221 13.96 12.21 11.63
C ARG A 221 15.46 12.08 11.42
N ARG A 222 15.88 11.20 10.50
CA ARG A 222 17.29 10.85 10.30
C ARG A 222 18.03 11.81 9.36
N PHE A 223 17.30 12.45 8.45
CA PHE A 223 17.87 13.36 7.45
C PHE A 223 17.26 14.77 7.56
N PRO A 224 17.20 15.39 8.76
CA PRO A 224 16.53 16.66 8.93
C PRO A 224 17.23 17.76 8.13
N ASN A 225 16.46 18.77 7.74
CA ASN A 225 16.87 19.95 7.01
C ASN A 225 17.46 19.64 5.61
N THR A 226 17.05 18.52 5.00
CA THR A 226 17.43 18.12 3.63
C THR A 226 16.23 18.19 2.68
N GLU A 227 16.50 18.29 1.37
CA GLU A 227 15.45 18.17 0.33
C GLU A 227 14.68 16.84 0.43
N LEU A 228 15.37 15.77 0.84
CA LEU A 228 14.76 14.47 1.00
C LEU A 228 13.76 14.45 2.16
N ALA A 229 14.07 15.08 3.29
CA ALA A 229 13.12 15.27 4.39
C ALA A 229 11.94 16.17 3.99
N THR A 230 12.17 17.22 3.18
CA THR A 230 11.07 18.02 2.62
C THR A 230 10.13 17.17 1.76
N LYS A 231 10.66 16.35 0.85
CA LYS A 231 9.88 15.44 0.01
C LYS A 231 9.11 14.42 0.86
N ALA A 232 9.76 13.81 1.85
CA ALA A 232 9.14 12.85 2.75
C ALA A 232 8.03 13.47 3.61
N TYR A 233 8.22 14.71 4.09
CA TYR A 233 7.20 15.45 4.82
C TYR A 233 5.97 15.72 3.96
N HIS A 234 6.13 16.23 2.74
CA HIS A 234 4.99 16.45 1.85
C HIS A 234 4.23 15.17 1.55
N ALA A 235 4.96 14.08 1.26
CA ALA A 235 4.37 12.78 1.05
C ALA A 235 3.57 12.28 2.26
N LEU A 236 4.13 12.40 3.47
CA LEU A 236 3.49 11.99 4.72
C LEU A 236 2.27 12.86 5.03
N TYR A 237 2.38 14.18 4.86
CA TYR A 237 1.29 15.13 5.07
C TYR A 237 0.09 14.79 4.18
N GLU A 238 0.33 14.58 2.88
CA GLU A 238 -0.72 14.19 1.94
C GLU A 238 -1.37 12.86 2.32
N ASP A 239 -0.58 11.86 2.73
CA ASP A 239 -1.07 10.54 3.14
C ASP A 239 -1.99 10.64 4.36
N VAL A 240 -1.55 11.34 5.42
CA VAL A 240 -2.31 11.53 6.64
C VAL A 240 -3.58 12.35 6.36
N HIS A 241 -3.44 13.49 5.69
CA HIS A 241 -4.57 14.37 5.43
C HIS A 241 -5.63 13.70 4.53
N PHE A 242 -5.21 12.95 3.51
CA PHE A 242 -6.13 12.17 2.68
C PHE A 242 -6.85 11.08 3.48
N GLY A 243 -6.16 10.43 4.42
CA GLY A 243 -6.75 9.39 5.28
C GLY A 243 -7.82 9.89 6.25
N TYR A 244 -7.77 11.16 6.65
CA TYR A 244 -8.69 11.76 7.63
C TYR A 244 -9.63 12.83 7.06
N THR A 245 -9.48 13.20 5.80
CA THR A 245 -10.36 14.17 5.12
C THR A 245 -11.47 13.46 4.35
N GLY A 246 -12.71 13.90 4.57
CA GLY A 246 -13.88 13.38 3.87
C GLY A 246 -14.96 14.43 3.67
N SER A 247 -16.18 13.99 3.37
CA SER A 247 -17.32 14.89 3.15
C SER A 247 -17.71 15.69 4.40
N SER A 248 -17.33 15.22 5.60
CA SER A 248 -17.51 15.93 6.88
C SER A 248 -16.38 16.91 7.20
N GLY A 249 -15.43 17.12 6.29
CA GLY A 249 -14.21 17.92 6.52
C GLY A 249 -13.02 17.08 6.96
N ASP A 250 -11.99 17.77 7.44
CA ASP A 250 -10.76 17.16 7.98
C ASP A 250 -10.99 16.76 9.45
N ASN A 251 -10.79 15.48 9.75
CA ASN A 251 -10.90 14.90 11.09
C ASN A 251 -9.56 14.31 11.57
N THR A 252 -8.44 14.90 11.11
CA THR A 252 -7.10 14.49 11.52
C THR A 252 -6.96 14.59 13.04
N PRO A 253 -6.57 13.51 13.75
CA PRO A 253 -6.37 13.54 15.20
C PRO A 253 -5.34 14.59 15.62
N GLU A 254 -5.56 15.25 16.77
CA GLU A 254 -4.64 16.28 17.30
C GLU A 254 -3.19 15.78 17.39
N SER A 255 -2.99 14.52 17.80
CA SER A 255 -1.66 13.91 17.87
C SER A 255 -0.94 13.85 16.50
N TRP A 256 -1.69 13.68 15.41
CA TRP A 256 -1.13 13.77 14.06
C TRP A 256 -0.83 15.20 13.65
N VAL A 257 -1.69 16.15 14.03
CA VAL A 257 -1.46 17.58 13.77
C VAL A 257 -0.19 18.07 14.45
N GLU A 258 0.02 17.69 15.72
CA GLU A 258 1.23 18.02 16.48
C GLU A 258 2.48 17.40 15.85
N LEU A 259 2.43 16.09 15.53
CA LEU A 259 3.53 15.38 14.89
C LEU A 259 3.90 15.99 13.52
N LEU A 260 2.90 16.35 12.70
CA LEU A 260 3.14 16.99 11.40
C LEU A 260 3.79 18.36 11.55
N LYS A 261 3.42 19.16 12.57
CA LYS A 261 4.09 20.43 12.85
C LYS A 261 5.57 20.24 13.21
N GLU A 262 5.88 19.25 14.05
CA GLU A 262 7.28 18.92 14.39
C GLU A 262 8.07 18.52 13.14
N PHE A 263 7.49 17.68 12.30
CA PHE A 263 8.11 17.22 11.06
C PHE A 263 8.24 18.31 9.99
N GLU A 264 7.33 19.28 9.96
CA GLU A 264 7.47 20.47 9.11
C GLU A 264 8.73 21.25 9.49
N ILE A 265 8.99 21.44 10.79
CA ILE A 265 10.18 22.15 11.28
C ILE A 265 11.45 21.38 10.92
N LEU A 266 11.45 20.05 11.11
CA LEU A 266 12.59 19.20 10.77
C LEU A 266 12.85 19.14 9.26
N SER A 267 11.82 19.26 8.42
CA SER A 267 11.97 19.12 6.97
C SER A 267 12.38 20.40 6.24
N LYS A 268 12.26 21.57 6.88
CA LYS A 268 12.68 22.86 6.32
C LYS A 268 14.19 22.91 6.11
N ILE A 269 14.64 23.17 4.89
CA ILE A 269 16.07 23.31 4.58
C ILE A 269 16.59 24.53 5.34
N LYS A 270 17.61 24.32 6.17
CA LYS A 270 18.33 25.44 6.80
C LYS A 270 19.31 25.97 5.77
N THR A 271 19.06 27.17 5.27
CA THR A 271 20.09 27.92 4.55
C THR A 271 21.28 28.07 5.49
N PRO A 272 22.49 27.59 5.13
CA PRO A 272 23.64 27.77 6.00
C PRO A 272 23.81 29.27 6.24
N SER A 273 23.77 29.67 7.52
CA SER A 273 24.07 31.05 7.88
C SER A 273 25.48 31.34 7.40
N ILE A 274 25.61 32.20 6.39
CA ILE A 274 26.91 32.65 5.90
C ILE A 274 27.65 33.17 7.13
N PRO A 275 28.81 32.59 7.51
CA PRO A 275 29.54 33.06 8.67
C PRO A 275 29.80 34.55 8.46
N THR A 276 29.29 35.37 9.37
CA THR A 276 29.55 36.80 9.36
C THR A 276 31.06 36.96 9.49
N ILE A 277 31.74 37.31 8.39
CA ILE A 277 33.15 37.63 8.42
C ILE A 277 33.26 38.91 9.26
N ILE A 278 33.59 38.76 10.54
CA ILE A 278 33.93 39.87 11.40
C ILE A 278 35.21 40.46 10.82
N LYS A 279 35.11 41.59 10.11
CA LYS A 279 36.27 42.38 9.74
C LYS A 279 36.88 42.92 11.03
N LEU A 280 38.02 42.38 11.42
CA LEU A 280 38.89 43.01 12.42
C LEU A 280 39.46 44.27 11.75
N ASN A 281 39.15 45.43 12.32
CA ASN A 281 39.75 46.72 11.97
C ASN A 281 41.08 46.89 12.70
#